data_AF-A0A7C5DS02-F1
#
_entry.id   AF-A0A7C5DS02-F1
#
_cell.length_a   1.000
_cell.length_b   1.000
_cell.length_c   1.000
_cell.angle_alpha   90.00
_cell.angle_beta   90.00
_cell.angle_gamma   90.00
#
_symmetry.space_group_name_H-M   'P 1'
#
loop_
_entity.id
_entity.type
_entity.pdbx_description
1 polymer ?
#
loop_
_entity_poly.entity_id
_entity_poly.type
_entity_poly.pdbx_seq_one_letter_code
_entity_poly.pdbx_strand_id
1 'polypeptide(L)'
;MKKHLIFFFLLFLVPKLLFGNEILSSPIIEFTATDNPNDDGTALILNWKINYPDTVLLIPDPSRSQTPVWECILERSVNGIDFEKIQQIDQLEGQFTDGQDIEPEKEFFYKLKILTENDKLLASKEISAISKAQWFNKGKISLLAMALILAFSIIYFIFSAKSGKELYIRKIAGLESMDESVGRATEMGRPILFIPGILDLDDMQTIAGLTILGKLAQKAAEYDAKLIVPVCRSMVLSTAKEIVKESYLKAGRPDAFDPDSVFYLTDDQFGYVAGVDGIIMREKPAANFYLGAFYAESLILAETGFASGAIQTSGTAMPSQLPFFVVACDYTLIGEELFAASAYLSKEPHQLGSSKGQDVAQTIFVGVLSLGIILEII
;
A
#
# COMPACT_ATOMS: atom_id res chain seq x y z
N MET A 1 69.14 -78.85 -6.90
CA MET A 1 68.52 -77.73 -7.66
C MET A 1 66.99 -77.73 -7.55
N LYS A 2 66.42 -77.62 -6.34
CA LYS A 2 64.96 -77.52 -6.12
C LYS A 2 64.56 -76.63 -4.92
N LYS A 3 65.51 -75.86 -4.35
CA LYS A 3 65.26 -74.96 -3.19
C LYS A 3 65.56 -73.48 -3.44
N HIS A 4 66.12 -73.11 -4.59
CA HIS A 4 66.36 -71.69 -4.94
C HIS A 4 65.31 -71.10 -5.91
N LEU A 5 64.38 -71.90 -6.44
CA LEU A 5 63.34 -71.42 -7.36
C LEU A 5 62.07 -70.93 -6.64
N ILE A 6 61.86 -71.34 -5.38
CA ILE A 6 60.69 -70.94 -4.57
C ILE A 6 60.90 -69.56 -3.92
N PHE A 7 62.14 -69.14 -3.68
CA PHE A 7 62.44 -67.84 -3.09
C PHE A 7 62.31 -66.68 -4.09
N PHE A 8 62.44 -66.96 -5.40
CA PHE A 8 62.31 -65.94 -6.45
C PHE A 8 60.84 -65.67 -6.84
N PHE A 9 59.92 -66.60 -6.55
CA PHE A 9 58.49 -66.45 -6.86
C PHE A 9 57.70 -65.76 -5.73
N LEU A 10 58.21 -65.75 -4.51
CA LEU A 10 57.58 -65.10 -3.35
C LEU A 10 57.95 -63.61 -3.20
N LEU A 11 58.98 -63.12 -3.91
CA LEU A 11 59.40 -61.72 -3.87
C LEU A 11 58.71 -60.84 -4.94
N PHE A 12 58.00 -61.43 -5.90
CA PHE A 12 57.29 -60.70 -6.97
C PHE A 12 55.78 -60.59 -6.76
N LEU A 13 55.24 -61.18 -5.68
CA LEU A 13 53.79 -61.15 -5.39
C LEU A 13 53.39 -60.15 -4.28
N VAL A 14 54.30 -59.32 -3.80
CA VAL A 14 54.01 -58.23 -2.86
C VAL A 14 54.91 -57.04 -3.25
N PRO A 15 54.42 -56.15 -4.14
CA PRO A 15 53.75 -54.96 -3.62
C PRO A 15 52.59 -54.52 -4.54
N LYS A 16 51.38 -54.99 -4.23
CA LYS A 16 50.13 -54.35 -4.69
C LYS A 16 49.13 -54.14 -3.55
N LEU A 17 49.63 -54.12 -2.32
CA LEU A 17 48.81 -54.04 -1.10
C LEU A 17 49.13 -52.83 -0.21
N LEU A 18 49.91 -51.86 -0.69
CA LEU A 18 50.23 -50.63 0.05
C LEU A 18 50.05 -49.32 -0.75
N PHE A 19 49.31 -49.36 -1.86
CA PHE A 19 48.75 -48.16 -2.48
C PHE A 19 47.34 -48.50 -2.96
N GLY A 20 46.43 -48.71 -2.00
CA GLY A 20 45.03 -48.47 -2.26
C GLY A 20 44.87 -46.98 -2.46
N ASN A 21 44.84 -46.51 -3.71
CA ASN A 21 44.10 -45.30 -3.99
C ASN A 21 42.68 -45.60 -3.50
N GLU A 22 42.27 -45.01 -2.38
CA GLU A 22 40.86 -44.95 -2.02
C GLU A 22 40.16 -44.30 -3.21
N ILE A 23 39.43 -45.12 -3.96
CA ILE A 23 38.50 -44.61 -4.96
C ILE A 23 37.36 -44.04 -4.12
N LEU A 24 37.49 -42.77 -3.74
CA LEU A 24 36.39 -42.01 -3.18
C LEU A 24 35.34 -41.93 -4.29
N SER A 25 34.34 -42.80 -4.24
CA SER A 25 33.21 -42.76 -5.14
C SER A 25 32.47 -41.45 -4.91
N SER A 26 32.46 -40.58 -5.92
CA SER A 26 31.79 -39.28 -5.85
C SER A 26 30.31 -39.44 -5.48
N PRO A 27 29.75 -38.56 -4.63
CA PRO A 27 28.34 -38.58 -4.32
C PRO A 27 27.50 -38.37 -5.58
N ILE A 28 26.35 -39.05 -5.65
CA ILE A 28 25.39 -38.90 -6.74
C ILE A 28 24.45 -37.76 -6.38
N ILE A 29 24.43 -36.72 -7.22
CA ILE A 29 23.57 -35.54 -7.06
C ILE A 29 22.43 -35.63 -8.07
N GLU A 30 21.21 -35.80 -7.57
CA GLU A 30 19.99 -35.51 -8.31
C GLU A 30 19.65 -34.04 -8.07
N PHE A 31 19.75 -33.21 -9.11
CA PHE A 31 19.47 -31.78 -9.02
C PHE A 31 18.58 -31.36 -10.18
N THR A 32 17.44 -30.74 -9.86
CA THR A 32 16.43 -30.32 -10.82
C THR A 32 16.00 -28.89 -10.55
N ALA A 33 15.74 -28.14 -11.62
CA ALA A 33 15.27 -26.76 -11.56
C ALA A 33 14.02 -26.65 -12.43
N THR A 34 12.94 -26.12 -11.87
CA THR A 34 11.63 -26.02 -12.52
C THR A 34 11.00 -24.65 -12.30
N ASP A 35 10.21 -24.20 -13.26
CA ASP A 35 9.42 -22.97 -13.15
C ASP A 35 8.44 -23.01 -11.96
N ASN A 36 8.30 -21.89 -11.26
CA ASN A 36 7.36 -21.79 -10.13
C ASN A 36 5.91 -21.73 -10.65
N PRO A 37 5.03 -22.68 -10.29
CA PRO A 37 3.65 -22.66 -10.77
C PRO A 37 2.84 -21.53 -10.12
N ASN A 38 1.92 -20.96 -10.90
CA ASN A 38 1.03 -19.84 -10.55
C ASN A 38 1.78 -18.57 -10.16
N ASP A 39 2.81 -18.18 -10.89
CA ASP A 39 3.60 -16.99 -10.58
C ASP A 39 3.74 -16.04 -11.78
N ASP A 40 4.21 -14.82 -11.51
CA ASP A 40 4.53 -13.81 -12.52
C ASP A 40 5.88 -14.06 -13.22
N GLY A 41 6.49 -15.22 -12.98
CA GLY A 41 7.77 -15.63 -13.57
C GLY A 41 8.99 -15.13 -12.82
N THR A 42 8.81 -14.61 -11.60
CA THR A 42 9.90 -14.11 -10.75
C THR A 42 10.48 -15.15 -9.79
N ALA A 43 10.12 -16.43 -9.94
CA ALA A 43 10.69 -17.48 -9.10
C ALA A 43 10.97 -18.79 -9.85
N LEU A 44 12.02 -19.48 -9.40
CA LEU A 44 12.41 -20.81 -9.83
C LEU A 44 12.52 -21.74 -8.62
N ILE A 45 12.04 -22.97 -8.77
CA ILE A 45 12.10 -24.01 -7.74
C ILE A 45 13.26 -24.94 -8.04
N LEU A 46 14.13 -25.10 -7.06
CA LEU A 46 15.29 -25.98 -7.11
C LEU A 46 15.08 -27.13 -6.13
N ASN A 47 15.14 -28.36 -6.63
CA ASN A 47 15.05 -29.57 -5.81
C ASN A 47 16.36 -30.36 -5.93
N TRP A 48 16.90 -30.80 -4.79
CA TRP A 48 18.08 -31.64 -4.75
C TRP A 48 17.87 -32.87 -3.88
N LYS A 49 18.57 -33.95 -4.25
CA LYS A 49 18.74 -35.16 -3.46
C LYS A 49 20.16 -35.70 -3.64
N ILE A 50 20.88 -35.83 -2.53
CA ILE A 50 22.28 -36.24 -2.51
C ILE A 50 22.36 -37.65 -1.94
N ASN A 51 22.77 -38.60 -2.79
CA ASN A 51 22.97 -39.99 -2.40
C ASN A 51 24.47 -40.28 -2.27
N TYR A 52 24.90 -40.66 -1.06
CA TYR A 52 26.26 -41.09 -0.82
C TYR A 52 26.38 -42.61 -1.04
N PRO A 53 27.35 -43.08 -1.83
CA PRO A 53 27.71 -44.49 -1.83
C PRO A 53 28.25 -44.89 -0.44
N ASP A 54 27.86 -46.07 0.05
CA ASP A 54 28.15 -46.59 1.41
C ASP A 54 29.66 -46.55 1.78
N THR A 55 30.53 -46.45 0.79
CA THR A 55 31.99 -46.34 0.91
C THR A 55 32.50 -44.98 1.42
N VAL A 56 31.70 -43.91 1.44
CA VAL A 56 32.11 -42.57 1.93
C VAL A 56 31.96 -42.41 3.44
N LEU A 57 31.26 -43.33 4.13
CA LEU A 57 31.11 -43.32 5.60
C LEU A 57 32.33 -43.92 6.36
N LEU A 58 33.43 -44.26 5.66
CA LEU A 58 34.57 -44.98 6.24
C LEU A 58 35.83 -44.12 6.44
N ILE A 59 35.70 -42.90 6.95
CA ILE A 59 36.81 -42.25 7.68
C ILE A 59 36.40 -42.13 9.15
N PRO A 60 36.69 -43.14 10.00
CA PRO A 60 36.50 -43.00 11.43
C PRO A 60 37.65 -42.16 12.02
N ASP A 61 37.39 -40.89 12.30
CA ASP A 61 38.16 -40.15 13.31
C ASP A 61 37.62 -40.58 14.69
N PRO A 62 38.42 -41.25 15.54
CA PRO A 62 37.98 -41.74 16.84
C PRO A 62 37.70 -40.62 17.87
N SER A 63 37.88 -39.35 17.50
CA SER A 63 37.67 -38.19 18.39
C SER A 63 36.46 -37.30 18.05
N ARG A 64 35.71 -37.59 16.97
CA ARG A 64 34.52 -36.80 16.58
C ARG A 64 33.33 -37.69 16.26
N SER A 65 32.15 -37.24 16.70
CA SER A 65 30.85 -37.87 16.41
C SER A 65 30.63 -38.05 14.90
N GLN A 66 30.05 -39.19 14.54
CA GLN A 66 29.91 -39.77 13.19
C GLN A 66 29.04 -38.97 12.20
N THR A 67 29.51 -37.81 11.75
CA THR A 67 28.96 -37.16 10.56
C THR A 67 30.11 -36.65 9.71
N PRO A 68 30.25 -37.06 8.43
CA PRO A 68 31.18 -36.40 7.53
C PRO A 68 30.81 -34.92 7.47
N VAL A 69 31.78 -34.02 7.66
CA VAL A 69 31.61 -32.57 7.59
C VAL A 69 31.73 -32.18 6.11
N TRP A 70 30.60 -32.02 5.45
CA TRP A 70 30.49 -31.53 4.08
C TRP A 70 29.71 -30.22 4.06
N GLU A 71 30.16 -29.27 3.26
CA GLU A 71 29.41 -28.06 2.97
C GLU A 71 28.81 -28.17 1.58
N CYS A 72 27.49 -28.03 1.48
CA CYS A 72 26.81 -27.95 0.18
C CYS A 72 26.49 -26.49 -0.13
N ILE A 73 26.97 -26.01 -1.27
CA ILE A 73 26.79 -24.62 -1.70
C ILE A 73 25.96 -24.61 -2.98
N LEU A 74 24.89 -23.82 -2.95
CA LEU A 74 24.07 -23.51 -4.11
C LEU A 74 24.50 -22.15 -4.68
N GLU A 75 24.84 -22.15 -5.95
CA GLU A 75 25.25 -20.97 -6.69
C GLU A 75 24.35 -20.73 -7.90
N ARG A 76 24.16 -19.46 -8.28
CA ARG A 76 23.43 -19.02 -9.49
C ARG A 76 24.33 -18.21 -10.39
N SER A 77 24.08 -18.33 -11.69
CA SER A 77 24.67 -17.49 -12.73
C SER A 77 23.63 -17.07 -13.75
N VAL A 78 23.70 -15.81 -14.20
CA VAL A 78 22.86 -15.27 -15.28
C VAL A 78 23.49 -15.51 -16.66
N ASN A 79 24.82 -15.67 -16.72
CA ASN A 79 25.58 -15.84 -17.96
C ASN A 79 26.19 -17.26 -18.11
N GLY A 80 26.06 -18.11 -17.09
CA GLY A 80 26.65 -19.44 -17.04
C GLY A 80 28.16 -19.46 -16.74
N ILE A 81 28.75 -18.29 -16.42
CA ILE A 81 30.19 -18.10 -16.23
C ILE A 81 30.48 -17.67 -14.79
N ASP A 82 29.83 -16.60 -14.34
CA ASP A 82 30.03 -16.02 -13.00
C ASP A 82 28.94 -16.53 -12.06
N PHE A 83 29.34 -17.38 -11.13
CA PHE A 83 28.43 -18.01 -10.17
C PHE A 83 28.50 -17.33 -8.81
N GLU A 84 27.36 -16.82 -8.33
CA GLU A 84 27.20 -16.18 -7.03
C GLU A 84 26.56 -17.16 -6.03
N LYS A 85 27.05 -17.19 -4.78
CA LYS A 85 26.50 -18.04 -3.71
C LYS A 85 25.13 -17.50 -3.28
N ILE A 86 24.09 -18.32 -3.45
CA ILE A 86 22.72 -17.99 -3.03
C ILE A 86 22.46 -18.53 -1.63
N GLN A 87 22.82 -19.79 -1.38
CA GLN A 87 22.48 -20.48 -0.14
C GLN A 87 23.49 -21.58 0.20
N GLN A 88 23.68 -21.81 1.50
CA GLN A 88 24.33 -22.99 2.04
C GLN A 88 23.29 -24.01 2.49
N ILE A 89 23.46 -25.25 2.06
CA ILE A 89 22.52 -26.36 2.28
C ILE A 89 23.12 -27.32 3.31
N ASP A 90 22.38 -27.55 4.39
CA ASP A 90 22.75 -28.48 5.46
C ASP A 90 21.97 -29.81 5.39
N GLN A 91 21.03 -29.93 4.43
CA GLN A 91 20.13 -31.08 4.28
C GLN A 91 20.43 -31.89 3.02
N LEU A 92 20.39 -33.23 3.14
CA LEU A 92 20.65 -34.18 2.04
C LEU A 92 19.59 -34.13 0.93
N GLU A 93 18.34 -33.82 1.28
CA GLU A 93 17.21 -33.67 0.38
C GLU A 93 16.45 -32.42 0.80
N GLY A 94 16.05 -31.59 -0.17
CA GLY A 94 15.41 -30.32 0.10
C GLY A 94 14.92 -29.59 -1.15
N GLN A 95 14.18 -28.52 -0.90
CA GLN A 95 13.64 -27.62 -1.90
C GLN A 95 13.98 -26.18 -1.54
N PHE A 96 14.40 -25.39 -2.52
CA PHE A 96 14.61 -23.95 -2.39
C PHE A 96 13.91 -23.22 -3.52
N THR A 97 13.23 -22.12 -3.19
CA THR A 97 12.61 -21.23 -4.17
C THR A 97 13.49 -19.99 -4.29
N ASP A 98 14.16 -19.84 -5.42
CA ASP A 98 14.91 -18.63 -5.74
C ASP A 98 13.96 -17.60 -6.34
N GLY A 99 13.74 -16.51 -5.60
CA GLY A 99 12.88 -15.39 -6.01
C GLY A 99 13.60 -14.03 -6.03
N GLN A 100 14.92 -14.02 -5.88
CA GLN A 100 15.68 -12.76 -5.89
C GLN A 100 16.21 -12.49 -7.30
N ASP A 101 15.88 -11.36 -7.90
CA ASP A 101 16.40 -10.91 -9.20
C ASP A 101 16.19 -11.90 -10.37
N ILE A 102 15.15 -12.74 -10.32
CA ILE A 102 14.74 -13.58 -11.43
C ILE A 102 13.86 -12.78 -12.38
N GLU A 103 14.34 -12.62 -13.61
CA GLU A 103 13.59 -11.98 -14.68
C GLU A 103 12.85 -13.02 -15.52
N PRO A 104 11.55 -12.81 -15.82
CA PRO A 104 10.78 -13.72 -16.66
C PRO A 104 11.43 -13.94 -18.02
N GLU A 105 11.30 -15.17 -18.54
CA GLU A 105 11.77 -15.60 -19.87
C GLU A 105 13.30 -15.60 -20.06
N LYS A 106 14.08 -15.31 -19.00
CA LYS A 106 15.53 -15.48 -19.02
C LYS A 106 15.93 -16.85 -18.51
N GLU A 107 17.00 -17.40 -19.10
CA GLU A 107 17.61 -18.64 -18.66
C GLU A 107 18.59 -18.35 -17.51
N PHE A 108 18.42 -19.06 -16.40
CA PHE A 108 19.30 -19.00 -15.24
C PHE A 108 19.99 -20.34 -15.06
N PHE A 109 21.27 -20.28 -14.70
CA PHE A 109 22.11 -21.43 -14.46
C PHE A 109 22.32 -21.61 -12.96
N TYR A 110 22.12 -22.83 -12.47
CA TYR A 110 22.32 -23.19 -11.07
C TYR A 110 23.37 -24.27 -10.95
N LYS A 111 24.24 -24.11 -9.96
CA LYS A 111 25.31 -25.05 -9.65
C LYS A 111 25.21 -25.46 -8.19
N LEU A 112 25.11 -26.76 -7.95
CA LEU A 112 25.23 -27.34 -6.62
C LEU A 112 26.65 -27.92 -6.46
N LYS A 113 27.41 -27.44 -5.47
CA LYS A 113 28.74 -27.94 -5.11
C LYS A 113 28.69 -28.67 -3.77
N ILE A 114 29.43 -29.77 -3.66
CA ILE A 114 29.69 -30.46 -2.40
C ILE A 114 31.19 -30.36 -2.11
N LEU A 115 31.53 -29.75 -0.98
CA LEU A 115 32.89 -29.49 -0.52
C LEU A 115 33.19 -30.29 0.75
N THR A 116 34.47 -30.62 0.95
CA THR A 116 34.99 -31.15 2.23
C THR A 116 35.33 -30.02 3.20
N GLU A 117 35.59 -30.33 4.48
CA GLU A 117 36.12 -29.40 5.50
C GLU A 117 37.38 -28.62 5.07
N ASN A 118 38.10 -29.09 4.03
CA ASN A 118 39.28 -28.43 3.46
C ASN A 118 39.01 -27.73 2.11
N ASP A 119 37.76 -27.36 1.82
CA ASP A 119 37.31 -26.71 0.58
C ASP A 119 37.61 -27.50 -0.72
N LYS A 120 37.89 -28.81 -0.61
CA LYS A 120 38.09 -29.65 -1.78
C LYS A 120 36.75 -30.08 -2.35
N LEU A 121 36.54 -29.80 -3.65
CA LEU A 121 35.35 -30.21 -4.40
C LEU A 121 35.25 -31.73 -4.54
N LEU A 122 34.15 -32.30 -4.05
CA LEU A 122 33.82 -33.74 -4.15
C LEU A 122 32.95 -34.05 -5.36
N ALA A 123 31.96 -33.20 -5.61
CA ALA A 123 31.06 -33.30 -6.75
C ALA A 123 30.41 -31.93 -7.02
N SER A 124 30.04 -31.71 -8.28
CA SER A 124 29.21 -30.57 -8.66
C SER A 124 28.23 -30.97 -9.75
N LYS A 125 27.03 -30.39 -9.70
CA LYS A 125 26.02 -30.55 -10.76
C LYS A 125 25.51 -29.17 -11.18
N GLU A 126 25.51 -28.96 -12.50
CA GLU A 126 24.97 -27.75 -13.12
C GLU A 126 23.65 -28.09 -13.82
N ILE A 127 22.69 -27.17 -13.76
CA ILE A 127 21.43 -27.22 -14.50
C ILE A 127 21.02 -25.81 -14.92
N SER A 128 20.23 -25.69 -15.97
CA SER A 128 19.57 -24.43 -16.32
C SER A 128 18.05 -24.56 -16.23
N ALA A 129 17.39 -23.45 -15.93
CA ALA A 129 15.94 -23.33 -15.96
C ALA A 129 15.53 -21.95 -16.49
N ILE A 130 14.34 -21.90 -17.09
CA ILE A 130 13.74 -20.68 -17.61
C ILE A 130 12.46 -20.44 -16.81
N SER A 131 12.34 -19.29 -16.18
CA SER A 131 11.10 -18.90 -15.53
C SER A 131 10.12 -18.37 -16.57
N LYS A 132 8.82 -18.65 -16.40
CA LYS A 132 7.79 -18.17 -17.32
C LYS A 132 6.70 -17.45 -16.57
N ALA A 133 6.41 -16.23 -17.00
CA ALA A 133 5.25 -15.50 -16.51
C ALA A 133 3.96 -16.20 -16.92
N GLN A 134 3.13 -16.56 -15.94
CA GLN A 134 1.88 -17.25 -16.20
C GLN A 134 0.73 -16.24 -16.19
N TRP A 135 -0.18 -16.36 -17.16
CA TRP A 135 -1.32 -15.45 -17.30
C TRP A 135 -2.31 -15.49 -16.12
N PHE A 136 -2.35 -16.60 -15.37
CA PHE A 136 -3.32 -16.79 -14.31
C PHE A 136 -2.70 -17.44 -13.07
N ASN A 137 -2.77 -16.72 -11.95
CA ASN A 137 -2.36 -17.22 -10.65
C ASN A 137 -3.57 -17.78 -9.89
N LYS A 138 -3.66 -19.10 -9.75
CA LYS A 138 -4.75 -19.77 -9.03
C LYS A 138 -4.80 -19.43 -7.53
N GLY A 139 -3.67 -19.06 -6.93
CA GLY A 139 -3.59 -18.59 -5.54
C GLY A 139 -4.30 -17.24 -5.33
N LYS A 140 -4.53 -16.47 -6.40
CA LYS A 140 -5.18 -15.14 -6.35
C LYS A 140 -6.66 -15.17 -6.77
N ILE A 141 -7.29 -16.35 -6.87
CA ILE A 141 -8.71 -16.47 -7.26
C ILE A 141 -9.64 -15.72 -6.30
N SER A 142 -9.33 -15.70 -5.00
CA SER A 142 -10.11 -14.94 -4.01
C SER A 142 -10.09 -13.43 -4.28
N LEU A 143 -8.91 -12.88 -4.63
CA LEU A 143 -8.76 -11.48 -5.03
C LEU A 143 -9.57 -11.16 -6.28
N LEU A 144 -9.55 -12.04 -7.29
CA LEU A 144 -10.36 -11.87 -8.50
C LEU A 144 -11.86 -11.87 -8.18
N ALA A 145 -12.32 -12.81 -7.35
CA ALA A 145 -13.72 -12.87 -6.94
C ALA A 145 -14.15 -11.59 -6.20
N MET A 146 -13.31 -11.10 -5.28
CA MET A 146 -13.56 -9.83 -4.59
C MET A 146 -13.61 -8.65 -5.56
N ALA A 147 -12.66 -8.54 -6.49
CA ALA A 147 -12.64 -7.48 -7.49
C ALA A 147 -13.90 -7.50 -8.38
N LEU A 148 -14.37 -8.68 -8.78
CA LEU A 148 -15.61 -8.83 -9.55
C LEU A 148 -16.85 -8.44 -8.74
N ILE A 149 -16.91 -8.79 -7.46
CA ILE A 149 -18.00 -8.38 -6.55
C ILE A 149 -18.04 -6.85 -6.42
N LEU A 150 -16.89 -6.22 -6.22
CA LEU A 150 -16.77 -4.75 -6.14
C LEU A 150 -17.22 -4.10 -7.45
N ALA A 151 -16.70 -4.55 -8.59
CA ALA A 151 -17.07 -4.02 -9.90
C ALA A 151 -18.56 -4.20 -10.20
N PHE A 152 -19.11 -5.38 -9.92
CA PHE A 152 -20.53 -5.66 -10.09
C PHE A 152 -21.40 -4.75 -9.20
N SER A 153 -21.03 -4.60 -7.93
CA SER A 153 -21.74 -3.72 -6.98
C SER A 153 -21.78 -2.28 -7.48
N ILE A 154 -20.63 -1.71 -7.85
CA ILE A 154 -20.52 -0.34 -8.38
C ILE A 154 -21.39 -0.16 -9.64
N ILE A 155 -21.25 -1.06 -10.61
CA ILE A 155 -21.99 -0.99 -11.87
C ILE A 155 -23.50 -1.10 -11.62
N TYR A 156 -23.93 -2.06 -10.78
CA TYR A 156 -25.33 -2.25 -10.42
C TYR A 156 -25.93 -0.99 -9.80
N PHE A 157 -25.26 -0.38 -8.82
CA PHE A 157 -25.78 0.82 -8.15
C PHE A 157 -25.74 2.07 -9.02
N ILE A 158 -24.77 2.22 -9.93
CA ILE A 158 -24.77 3.30 -10.93
C ILE A 158 -25.98 3.18 -11.85
N PHE A 159 -26.27 1.98 -12.38
CA PHE A 159 -27.44 1.78 -13.23
C PHE A 159 -28.75 1.94 -12.45
N SER A 160 -28.79 1.47 -11.21
CA SER A 160 -29.94 1.68 -10.31
C SER A 160 -30.20 3.18 -10.09
N ALA A 161 -29.18 3.98 -9.76
CA ALA A 161 -29.32 5.42 -9.58
C ALA A 161 -29.79 6.11 -10.86
N LYS A 162 -29.20 5.74 -12.01
CA LYS A 162 -29.59 6.27 -13.32
C LYS A 162 -31.03 5.93 -13.70
N SER A 163 -31.57 4.81 -13.23
CA SER A 163 -32.98 4.45 -13.45
C SER A 163 -33.99 5.23 -12.59
N GLY A 164 -33.54 6.19 -11.79
CA GLY A 164 -34.40 7.04 -10.96
C GLY A 164 -34.78 6.43 -9.61
N LYS A 165 -34.17 5.30 -9.22
CA LYS A 165 -34.32 4.78 -7.86
C LYS A 165 -33.57 5.69 -6.89
N GLU A 166 -34.29 6.21 -5.89
CA GLU A 166 -33.67 6.96 -4.80
C GLU A 166 -32.77 6.01 -3.99
N LEU A 167 -31.47 6.22 -4.08
CA LEU A 167 -30.51 5.52 -3.24
C LEU A 167 -30.46 6.19 -1.87
N TYR A 168 -30.75 5.43 -0.82
CA TYR A 168 -30.57 5.92 0.54
C TYR A 168 -29.07 6.09 0.83
N ILE A 169 -28.69 7.35 1.05
CA ILE A 169 -27.37 7.77 1.52
C ILE A 169 -27.53 8.37 2.90
N ARG A 170 -26.66 7.97 3.83
CA ARG A 170 -26.66 8.51 5.19
C ARG A 170 -26.39 10.01 5.11
N LYS A 171 -27.23 10.79 5.79
CA LYS A 171 -27.03 12.23 5.96
C LYS A 171 -25.67 12.49 6.62
N ILE A 172 -24.92 13.45 6.08
CA ILE A 172 -23.63 13.89 6.65
C ILE A 172 -23.93 15.12 7.50
N ALA A 173 -23.85 14.98 8.82
CA ALA A 173 -24.24 16.03 9.77
C ALA A 173 -23.47 17.35 9.51
N GLY A 174 -22.17 17.27 9.17
CA GLY A 174 -21.39 18.45 8.81
C GLY A 174 -21.90 19.19 7.58
N LEU A 175 -22.52 18.52 6.61
CA LEU A 175 -23.11 19.21 5.45
C LEU A 175 -24.48 19.81 5.77
N GLU A 176 -25.26 19.18 6.65
CA GLU A 176 -26.56 19.74 7.08
C GLU A 176 -26.38 20.99 7.95
N SER A 177 -25.27 21.11 8.68
CA SER A 177 -24.92 22.31 9.45
C SER A 177 -24.72 23.57 8.59
N MET A 178 -24.59 23.42 7.26
CA MET A 178 -24.35 24.53 6.35
C MET A 178 -25.50 25.53 6.33
N ASP A 179 -26.74 25.04 6.24
CA ASP A 179 -27.93 25.91 6.20
C ASP A 179 -28.12 26.66 7.54
N GLU A 180 -27.87 25.99 8.66
CA GLU A 180 -27.88 26.60 10.00
C GLU A 180 -26.80 27.67 10.15
N SER A 181 -25.57 27.34 9.73
CA SER A 181 -24.42 28.24 9.81
C SER A 181 -24.64 29.52 8.99
N VAL A 182 -25.20 29.39 7.78
CA VAL A 182 -25.52 30.52 6.91
C VAL A 182 -26.65 31.35 7.52
N GLY A 183 -27.73 30.72 7.99
CA GLY A 183 -28.83 31.42 8.66
C GLY A 183 -28.35 32.22 9.87
N ARG A 184 -27.54 31.59 10.74
CA ARG A 184 -26.94 32.23 11.91
C ARG A 184 -26.03 33.41 11.53
N ALA A 185 -25.22 33.27 10.48
CA ALA A 185 -24.36 34.35 9.98
C ALA A 185 -25.16 35.56 9.50
N THR A 186 -26.22 35.32 8.73
CA THR A 186 -27.15 36.36 8.28
C THR A 186 -27.86 37.04 9.45
N GLU A 187 -28.39 36.26 10.41
CA GLU A 187 -29.09 36.80 11.58
C GLU A 187 -28.17 37.64 12.50
N MET A 188 -26.91 37.24 12.65
CA MET A 188 -25.94 37.93 13.49
C MET A 188 -25.22 39.09 12.78
N GLY A 189 -25.36 39.20 11.45
CA GLY A 189 -24.62 40.17 10.63
C GLY A 189 -23.09 39.95 10.68
N ARG A 190 -22.65 38.73 10.98
CA ARG A 190 -21.24 38.34 11.12
C ARG A 190 -20.84 37.45 9.93
N PRO A 191 -19.56 37.47 9.51
CA PRO A 191 -19.13 36.70 8.36
C PRO A 191 -19.07 35.19 8.65
N ILE A 192 -19.00 34.42 7.58
CA ILE A 192 -18.62 33.01 7.57
C ILE A 192 -17.15 32.93 7.15
N LEU A 193 -16.35 32.20 7.92
CA LEU A 193 -14.96 31.92 7.58
C LEU A 193 -14.86 30.53 6.93
N PHE A 194 -14.15 30.43 5.81
CA PHE A 194 -13.88 29.14 5.15
C PHE A 194 -12.39 28.95 4.92
N ILE A 195 -11.85 27.81 5.38
CA ILE A 195 -10.45 27.43 5.27
C ILE A 195 -10.34 26.13 4.45
N PRO A 196 -9.80 26.17 3.21
CA PRO A 196 -9.72 25.00 2.32
C PRO A 196 -8.54 24.06 2.61
N GLY A 197 -7.98 24.08 3.82
CA GLY A 197 -6.74 23.36 4.18
C GLY A 197 -5.46 24.10 3.81
N ILE A 198 -4.31 23.46 4.08
CA ILE A 198 -2.97 24.07 3.88
C ILE A 198 -2.16 23.54 2.68
N LEU A 199 -2.69 22.52 2.00
CA LEU A 199 -2.04 21.89 0.84
C LEU A 199 -2.55 22.48 -0.47
N ASP A 200 -1.86 22.15 -1.57
CA ASP A 200 -2.20 22.63 -2.90
C ASP A 200 -3.26 21.72 -3.57
N LEU A 201 -3.56 21.98 -4.84
CA LEU A 201 -4.52 21.26 -5.67
C LEU A 201 -4.07 19.85 -6.05
N ASP A 202 -2.83 19.45 -5.72
CA ASP A 202 -2.35 18.08 -5.85
C ASP A 202 -2.90 17.17 -4.74
N ASP A 203 -3.40 17.73 -3.64
CA ASP A 203 -4.11 17.01 -2.59
C ASP A 203 -5.63 16.93 -2.87
N MET A 204 -6.16 15.71 -2.84
CA MET A 204 -7.57 15.44 -3.12
C MET A 204 -8.53 16.07 -2.10
N GLN A 205 -8.09 16.30 -0.86
CA GLN A 205 -8.91 16.91 0.20
C GLN A 205 -9.11 18.39 -0.08
N THR A 206 -8.10 19.09 -0.60
CA THR A 206 -8.21 20.49 -1.03
C THR A 206 -9.27 20.63 -2.12
N ILE A 207 -9.27 19.73 -3.12
CA ILE A 207 -10.28 19.71 -4.19
C ILE A 207 -11.69 19.46 -3.62
N ALA A 208 -11.82 18.53 -2.68
CA ALA A 208 -13.08 18.25 -2.01
C ALA A 208 -13.58 19.46 -1.20
N GLY A 209 -12.68 20.12 -0.45
CA GLY A 209 -12.97 21.35 0.28
C GLY A 209 -13.45 22.47 -0.63
N LEU A 210 -12.79 22.70 -1.75
CA LEU A 210 -13.19 23.70 -2.75
C LEU A 210 -14.56 23.41 -3.38
N THR A 211 -14.92 22.13 -3.54
CA THR A 211 -16.27 21.75 -4.00
C THR A 211 -17.33 22.16 -2.98
N ILE A 212 -17.05 21.95 -1.69
CA ILE A 212 -17.97 22.36 -0.61
C ILE A 212 -18.03 23.88 -0.49
N LEU A 213 -16.89 24.58 -0.67
CA LEU A 213 -16.84 26.05 -0.73
C LEU A 213 -17.81 26.60 -1.77
N GLY A 214 -17.86 26.02 -2.98
CA GLY A 214 -18.79 26.47 -4.01
C GLY A 214 -20.25 26.41 -3.55
N LYS A 215 -20.64 25.33 -2.87
CA LYS A 215 -22.00 25.22 -2.34
C LYS A 215 -22.28 26.20 -1.21
N LEU A 216 -21.33 26.38 -0.29
CA LEU A 216 -21.43 27.36 0.78
C LEU A 216 -21.51 28.78 0.22
N ALA A 217 -20.71 29.12 -0.78
CA ALA A 217 -20.72 30.43 -1.44
C ALA A 217 -22.04 30.70 -2.16
N GLN A 218 -22.61 29.69 -2.82
CA GLN A 218 -23.96 29.79 -3.42
C GLN A 218 -25.00 30.12 -2.34
N LYS A 219 -24.97 29.41 -1.21
CA LYS A 219 -25.88 29.65 -0.08
C LYS A 219 -25.65 31.01 0.57
N ALA A 220 -24.40 31.40 0.80
CA ALA A 220 -24.06 32.72 1.33
C ALA A 220 -24.62 33.84 0.44
N ALA A 221 -24.53 33.70 -0.89
CA ALA A 221 -25.12 34.64 -1.84
C ALA A 221 -26.67 34.68 -1.78
N GLU A 222 -27.33 33.53 -1.66
CA GLU A 222 -28.80 33.43 -1.51
C GLU A 222 -29.31 34.17 -0.25
N TYR A 223 -28.55 34.13 0.84
CA TYR A 223 -28.93 34.69 2.15
C TYR A 223 -28.20 36.00 2.51
N ASP A 224 -27.49 36.61 1.56
CA ASP A 224 -26.71 37.85 1.76
C ASP A 224 -25.70 37.77 2.93
N ALA A 225 -25.14 36.58 3.17
CA ALA A 225 -24.13 36.35 4.19
C ALA A 225 -22.73 36.71 3.65
N LYS A 226 -21.93 37.39 4.48
CA LYS A 226 -20.53 37.70 4.15
C LYS A 226 -19.67 36.45 4.24
N LEU A 227 -18.79 36.25 3.28
CA LEU A 227 -17.87 35.12 3.21
C LEU A 227 -16.41 35.62 3.23
N ILE A 228 -15.57 35.00 4.05
CA ILE A 228 -14.13 35.29 4.15
C ILE A 228 -13.37 33.97 3.92
N VAL A 229 -12.51 33.94 2.91
CA VAL A 229 -11.79 32.75 2.48
C VAL A 229 -10.29 33.06 2.35
N PRO A 230 -9.57 33.12 3.48
CA PRO A 230 -8.12 33.24 3.41
C PRO A 230 -7.52 31.91 2.93
N VAL A 231 -6.54 31.95 2.04
CA VAL A 231 -5.86 30.75 1.52
C VAL A 231 -4.34 30.87 1.67
N CYS A 232 -3.67 29.72 1.72
CA CYS A 232 -2.20 29.65 1.88
C CYS A 232 -1.45 29.26 0.59
N ARG A 233 -2.16 28.84 -0.47
CA ARG A 233 -1.55 28.44 -1.76
C ARG A 233 -2.09 29.29 -2.91
N SER A 234 -1.21 29.65 -3.84
CA SER A 234 -1.52 30.54 -4.97
C SER A 234 -2.43 29.92 -6.02
N MET A 235 -2.29 28.61 -6.27
CA MET A 235 -3.19 27.90 -7.19
C MET A 235 -4.58 27.77 -6.57
N VAL A 236 -4.65 27.43 -5.27
CA VAL A 236 -5.90 27.41 -4.50
C VAL A 236 -6.58 28.78 -4.51
N LEU A 237 -5.84 29.90 -4.41
CA LEU A 237 -6.40 31.25 -4.53
C LEU A 237 -7.17 31.44 -5.84
N SER A 238 -6.53 31.10 -6.96
CA SER A 238 -7.10 31.31 -8.29
C SER A 238 -8.36 30.46 -8.49
N THR A 239 -8.31 29.20 -8.08
CA THR A 239 -9.44 28.28 -8.19
C THR A 239 -10.57 28.65 -7.24
N ALA A 240 -10.28 29.00 -5.99
CA ALA A 240 -11.29 29.43 -5.02
C ALA A 240 -12.01 30.70 -5.48
N LYS A 241 -11.28 31.69 -6.02
CA LYS A 241 -11.88 32.91 -6.58
C LYS A 241 -12.88 32.60 -7.69
N GLU A 242 -12.51 31.74 -8.64
CA GLU A 242 -13.40 31.39 -9.74
C GLU A 242 -14.62 30.60 -9.25
N ILE A 243 -14.42 29.64 -8.33
CA ILE A 243 -15.53 28.87 -7.72
C ILE A 243 -16.52 29.79 -7.00
N VAL A 244 -16.04 30.71 -6.16
CA VAL A 244 -16.92 31.64 -5.43
C VAL A 244 -17.66 32.53 -6.42
N LYS A 245 -16.97 33.11 -7.41
CA LYS A 245 -17.58 33.94 -8.45
C LYS A 245 -18.67 33.20 -9.25
N GLU A 246 -18.37 31.98 -9.70
CA GLU A 246 -19.36 31.14 -10.39
C GLU A 246 -20.56 30.81 -9.51
N SER A 247 -20.33 30.59 -8.21
CA SER A 247 -21.39 30.24 -7.26
C SER A 247 -22.34 31.42 -7.02
N TYR A 248 -21.81 32.64 -6.93
CA TYR A 248 -22.62 33.86 -6.88
C TYR A 248 -23.40 34.09 -8.18
N LEU A 249 -22.79 33.80 -9.34
CA LEU A 249 -23.47 33.86 -10.64
C LEU A 249 -24.62 32.83 -10.72
N LYS A 250 -24.39 31.59 -10.27
CA LYS A 250 -25.41 30.52 -10.20
C LYS A 250 -26.55 30.86 -9.25
N ALA A 251 -26.27 31.60 -8.17
CA ALA A 251 -27.28 32.14 -7.26
C ALA A 251 -28.07 33.34 -7.84
N GLY A 252 -27.68 33.85 -9.02
CA GLY A 252 -28.31 35.02 -9.63
C GLY A 252 -27.95 36.35 -8.96
N ARG A 253 -26.89 36.39 -8.16
CA ARG A 253 -26.40 37.59 -7.45
C ARG A 253 -24.94 37.94 -7.76
N PRO A 254 -24.57 38.15 -9.05
CA PRO A 254 -23.20 38.51 -9.41
C PRO A 254 -22.78 39.89 -8.87
N ASP A 255 -23.74 40.76 -8.55
CA ASP A 255 -23.54 42.09 -7.95
C ASP A 255 -23.08 42.02 -6.50
N ALA A 256 -23.42 40.95 -5.78
CA ALA A 256 -23.03 40.73 -4.39
C ALA A 256 -21.66 40.06 -4.23
N PHE A 257 -21.01 39.65 -5.33
CA PHE A 257 -19.70 39.03 -5.29
C PHE A 257 -18.64 40.06 -4.90
N ASP A 258 -17.91 39.76 -3.82
CA ASP A 258 -16.75 40.53 -3.38
C ASP A 258 -15.44 39.88 -3.89
N PRO A 259 -14.68 40.52 -4.80
CA PRO A 259 -13.41 39.99 -5.29
C PRO A 259 -12.32 39.82 -4.22
N ASP A 260 -12.47 40.50 -3.08
CA ASP A 260 -11.57 40.46 -1.94
C ASP A 260 -12.03 39.49 -0.85
N SER A 261 -13.19 38.83 -1.02
CA SER A 261 -13.66 37.76 -0.13
C SER A 261 -12.69 36.57 -0.05
N VAL A 262 -11.95 36.32 -1.15
CA VAL A 262 -10.92 35.28 -1.22
C VAL A 262 -9.56 35.94 -1.40
N PHE A 263 -8.61 35.67 -0.51
CA PHE A 263 -7.29 36.31 -0.56
C PHE A 263 -6.18 35.40 -0.04
N TYR A 264 -4.98 35.62 -0.56
CA TYR A 264 -3.78 34.93 -0.11
C TYR A 264 -3.19 35.62 1.11
N LEU A 265 -2.88 34.84 2.15
CA LEU A 265 -2.22 35.33 3.36
C LEU A 265 -0.70 35.12 3.28
N THR A 266 -0.27 33.86 3.31
CA THR A 266 1.13 33.41 3.28
C THR A 266 1.16 31.89 3.09
N ASP A 267 2.26 31.37 2.58
CA ASP A 267 2.58 29.95 2.41
C ASP A 267 3.30 29.35 3.62
N ASP A 268 3.76 30.18 4.57
CA ASP A 268 4.27 29.74 5.86
C ASP A 268 3.12 29.24 6.73
N GLN A 269 3.18 27.97 7.14
CA GLN A 269 2.09 27.30 7.84
C GLN A 269 1.65 28.04 9.11
N PHE A 270 2.58 28.38 10.00
CA PHE A 270 2.22 29.02 11.27
C PHE A 270 1.94 30.52 11.11
N GLY A 271 2.59 31.19 10.15
CA GLY A 271 2.24 32.54 9.72
C GLY A 271 0.81 32.62 9.19
N TYR A 272 0.37 31.63 8.41
CA TYR A 272 -0.99 31.51 7.91
C TYR A 272 -1.98 31.36 9.07
N VAL A 273 -1.71 30.44 9.99
CA VAL A 273 -2.55 30.20 11.17
C VAL A 273 -2.67 31.44 12.05
N ALA A 274 -1.55 32.09 12.39
CA ALA A 274 -1.59 33.34 13.16
C ALA A 274 -2.38 34.46 12.45
N GLY A 275 -2.29 34.52 11.12
CA GLY A 275 -3.08 35.42 10.29
C GLY A 275 -4.58 35.12 10.38
N VAL A 276 -4.96 33.84 10.26
CA VAL A 276 -6.34 33.38 10.38
C VAL A 276 -6.90 33.58 11.78
N ASP A 277 -6.14 33.27 12.83
CA ASP A 277 -6.53 33.52 14.23
C ASP A 277 -6.78 35.02 14.46
N GLY A 278 -5.91 35.87 13.90
CA GLY A 278 -6.11 37.32 13.90
C GLY A 278 -7.41 37.74 13.21
N ILE A 279 -7.80 37.08 12.11
CA ILE A 279 -9.09 37.31 11.43
C ILE A 279 -10.25 36.86 12.33
N ILE A 280 -10.19 35.66 12.90
CA ILE A 280 -11.23 35.13 13.80
C ILE A 280 -11.47 36.09 14.97
N MET A 281 -10.41 36.60 15.59
CA MET A 281 -10.51 37.50 16.74
C MET A 281 -11.04 38.89 16.40
N ARG A 282 -10.77 39.41 15.19
CA ARG A 282 -11.24 40.73 14.73
C ARG A 282 -12.67 40.67 14.19
N GLU A 283 -12.92 39.76 13.26
CA GLU A 283 -14.17 39.67 12.52
C GLU A 283 -15.26 38.91 13.29
N LYS A 284 -14.85 38.06 14.24
CA LYS A 284 -15.72 37.19 15.05
C LYS A 284 -16.77 36.48 14.19
N PRO A 285 -16.34 35.60 13.27
CA PRO A 285 -17.26 34.91 12.37
C PRO A 285 -18.38 34.21 13.15
N ALA A 286 -19.58 34.16 12.57
CA ALA A 286 -20.67 33.38 13.15
C ALA A 286 -20.42 31.87 13.01
N ALA A 287 -19.74 31.48 11.92
CA ALA A 287 -19.44 30.10 11.58
C ALA A 287 -18.05 29.98 10.95
N ASN A 288 -17.33 28.91 11.29
CA ASN A 288 -16.05 28.55 10.67
C ASN A 288 -16.14 27.18 10.01
N PHE A 289 -15.66 27.08 8.78
CA PHE A 289 -15.55 25.86 8.02
C PHE A 289 -14.08 25.51 7.79
N TYR A 290 -13.64 24.37 8.31
CA TYR A 290 -12.26 23.86 8.15
C TYR A 290 -12.29 22.58 7.31
N LEU A 291 -12.25 22.71 5.97
CA LEU A 291 -12.48 21.58 5.06
C LEU A 291 -11.32 21.41 4.09
N GLY A 292 -10.49 20.39 4.32
CA GLY A 292 -9.30 20.13 3.50
C GLY A 292 -8.23 19.32 4.24
N ALA A 293 -7.00 19.44 3.75
CA ALA A 293 -5.83 18.84 4.39
C ALA A 293 -5.29 19.76 5.49
N PHE A 294 -5.18 19.22 6.71
CA PHE A 294 -4.65 19.94 7.86
C PHE A 294 -3.63 19.08 8.62
N TYR A 295 -2.76 19.75 9.38
CA TYR A 295 -1.78 19.17 10.30
C TYR A 295 -1.90 19.84 11.68
N ALA A 296 -0.78 20.20 12.30
CA ALA A 296 -0.72 20.71 13.68
C ALA A 296 -1.60 21.94 13.94
N GLU A 297 -1.97 22.69 12.91
CA GLU A 297 -2.85 23.84 12.99
C GLU A 297 -4.31 23.53 13.31
N SER A 298 -4.76 22.28 13.13
CA SER A 298 -6.15 21.89 13.34
C SER A 298 -6.69 22.32 14.69
N LEU A 299 -5.94 22.03 15.76
CA LEU A 299 -6.37 22.35 17.12
C LEU A 299 -6.32 23.85 17.39
N ILE A 300 -5.28 24.54 16.89
CA ILE A 300 -5.11 25.98 17.10
C ILE A 300 -6.28 26.75 16.48
N LEU A 301 -6.57 26.47 15.22
CA LEU A 301 -7.69 27.10 14.50
C LEU A 301 -9.02 26.78 15.17
N ALA A 302 -9.23 25.51 15.55
CA ALA A 302 -10.48 25.07 16.13
C ALA A 302 -10.73 25.68 17.53
N GLU A 303 -9.70 25.77 18.38
CA GLU A 303 -9.81 26.35 19.71
C GLU A 303 -10.02 27.88 19.64
N THR A 304 -9.33 28.57 18.72
CA THR A 304 -9.56 30.00 18.47
C THR A 304 -10.99 30.25 17.98
N GLY A 305 -11.48 29.42 17.06
CA GLY A 305 -12.86 29.45 16.61
C GLY A 305 -13.84 29.31 17.77
N PHE A 306 -13.59 28.35 18.66
CA PHE A 306 -14.49 28.01 19.76
C PHE A 306 -14.53 29.15 20.78
N ALA A 307 -13.37 29.70 21.10
CA ALA A 307 -13.24 30.87 21.97
C ALA A 307 -13.94 32.12 21.41
N SER A 308 -14.04 32.24 20.07
CA SER A 308 -14.80 33.33 19.42
C SER A 308 -16.32 33.14 19.44
N GLY A 309 -16.79 31.93 19.76
CA GLY A 309 -18.20 31.54 19.82
C GLY A 309 -18.81 31.17 18.45
N ALA A 310 -17.98 30.88 17.45
CA ALA A 310 -18.43 30.43 16.13
C ALA A 310 -18.95 28.99 16.18
N ILE A 311 -20.00 28.67 15.41
CA ILE A 311 -20.32 27.26 15.09
C ILE A 311 -19.24 26.72 14.15
N GLN A 312 -18.80 25.49 14.36
CA GLN A 312 -17.64 24.95 13.65
C GLN A 312 -17.95 23.64 12.94
N THR A 313 -17.63 23.63 11.65
CA THR A 313 -17.73 22.46 10.80
C THR A 313 -16.38 22.16 10.19
N SER A 314 -15.82 21.02 10.55
CA SER A 314 -14.51 20.57 10.09
C SER A 314 -14.60 19.30 9.24
N GLY A 315 -13.55 19.01 8.48
CA GLY A 315 -13.50 17.84 7.61
C GLY A 315 -12.09 17.63 7.07
N THR A 316 -11.52 16.46 7.37
CA THR A 316 -10.19 16.08 6.90
C THR A 316 -10.10 14.56 6.74
N ALA A 317 -9.23 14.12 5.85
CA ALA A 317 -8.82 12.72 5.71
C ALA A 317 -7.47 12.43 6.37
N MET A 318 -6.91 13.40 7.12
CA MET A 318 -5.68 13.20 7.89
C MET A 318 -5.98 12.47 9.22
N PRO A 319 -5.59 11.19 9.38
CA PRO A 319 -5.99 10.41 10.56
C PRO A 319 -5.45 10.97 11.88
N SER A 320 -4.28 11.62 11.83
CA SER A 320 -3.64 12.23 13.00
C SER A 320 -4.33 13.50 13.49
N GLN A 321 -5.13 14.17 12.64
CA GLN A 321 -5.79 15.43 13.00
C GLN A 321 -7.28 15.29 13.31
N LEU A 322 -7.91 14.20 12.84
CA LEU A 322 -9.31 13.89 13.12
C LEU A 322 -9.68 14.02 14.60
N PRO A 323 -8.89 13.52 15.57
CA PRO A 323 -9.23 13.65 16.99
C PRO A 323 -9.39 15.10 17.44
N PHE A 324 -8.55 16.03 16.95
CA PHE A 324 -8.61 17.44 17.35
C PHE A 324 -9.90 18.10 16.85
N PHE A 325 -10.28 17.85 15.60
CA PHE A 325 -11.52 18.38 15.05
C PHE A 325 -12.75 17.76 15.71
N VAL A 326 -12.74 16.45 15.97
CA VAL A 326 -13.86 15.76 16.65
C VAL A 326 -14.11 16.33 18.05
N VAL A 327 -13.07 16.73 18.79
CA VAL A 327 -13.24 17.27 20.14
C VAL A 327 -13.49 18.79 20.18
N ALA A 328 -13.02 19.53 19.18
CA ALA A 328 -13.03 21.00 19.20
C ALA A 328 -14.08 21.65 18.27
N CYS A 329 -14.73 20.89 17.38
CA CYS A 329 -15.75 21.39 16.45
C CYS A 329 -17.11 20.73 16.69
N ASP A 330 -18.19 21.45 16.39
CA ASP A 330 -19.57 20.95 16.54
C ASP A 330 -19.88 19.80 15.57
N TYR A 331 -19.34 19.90 14.35
CA TYR A 331 -19.49 18.88 13.30
C TYR A 331 -18.16 18.54 12.67
N THR A 332 -17.87 17.26 12.51
CA THR A 332 -16.66 16.79 11.81
C THR A 332 -16.99 15.75 10.76
N LEU A 333 -16.60 16.01 9.51
CA LEU A 333 -16.58 15.04 8.44
C LEU A 333 -15.33 14.16 8.57
N ILE A 334 -15.52 12.84 8.63
CA ILE A 334 -14.44 11.89 8.86
C ILE A 334 -14.01 11.23 7.55
N GLY A 335 -12.79 11.52 7.08
CA GLY A 335 -12.15 10.80 5.98
C GLY A 335 -13.01 10.74 4.72
N GLU A 336 -13.56 9.56 4.44
CA GLU A 336 -14.40 9.27 3.28
C GLU A 336 -15.62 10.21 3.16
N GLU A 337 -16.13 10.74 4.28
CA GLU A 337 -17.23 11.70 4.26
C GLU A 337 -16.88 13.01 3.55
N LEU A 338 -15.63 13.47 3.65
CA LEU A 338 -15.16 14.67 2.97
C LEU A 338 -15.18 14.46 1.44
N PHE A 339 -14.78 13.29 0.97
CA PHE A 339 -14.77 12.97 -0.46
C PHE A 339 -16.19 12.72 -1.00
N ALA A 340 -17.03 12.06 -0.20
CA ALA A 340 -18.43 11.81 -0.52
C ALA A 340 -19.30 13.08 -0.53
N ALA A 341 -18.83 14.18 0.08
CA ALA A 341 -19.58 15.43 0.14
C ALA A 341 -19.92 15.99 -1.25
N SER A 342 -19.02 15.86 -2.22
CA SER A 342 -19.26 16.28 -3.61
C SER A 342 -20.45 15.53 -4.23
N ALA A 343 -20.49 14.20 -4.07
CA ALA A 343 -21.59 13.36 -4.51
C ALA A 343 -22.90 13.72 -3.81
N TYR A 344 -22.85 13.91 -2.49
CA TYR A 344 -24.01 14.27 -1.68
C TYR A 344 -24.63 15.60 -2.11
N LEU A 345 -23.80 16.62 -2.36
CA LEU A 345 -24.26 17.97 -2.72
C LEU A 345 -24.72 18.06 -4.19
N SER A 346 -24.06 17.36 -5.11
CA SER A 346 -24.41 17.36 -6.54
C SER A 346 -25.65 16.52 -6.85
N LYS A 347 -25.94 15.52 -6.01
CA LYS A 347 -26.95 14.48 -6.22
C LYS A 347 -26.83 13.77 -7.57
N GLU A 348 -25.63 13.73 -8.16
CA GLU A 348 -25.43 13.11 -9.45
C GLU A 348 -25.52 11.57 -9.37
N PRO A 349 -26.38 10.91 -10.18
CA PRO A 349 -26.60 9.47 -10.10
C PRO A 349 -25.32 8.62 -10.23
N HIS A 350 -24.35 9.08 -11.00
CA HIS A 350 -23.08 8.37 -11.18
C HIS A 350 -22.24 8.35 -9.90
N GLN A 351 -22.09 9.51 -9.24
CA GLN A 351 -21.30 9.66 -8.02
C GLN A 351 -21.98 8.98 -6.83
N LEU A 352 -23.30 9.15 -6.71
CA LEU A 352 -24.13 8.49 -5.69
C LEU A 352 -24.09 6.96 -5.82
N GLY A 353 -24.27 6.45 -7.05
CA GLY A 353 -24.26 5.02 -7.33
C GLY A 353 -22.90 4.37 -7.07
N SER A 354 -21.80 5.06 -7.43
CA SER A 354 -20.45 4.56 -7.16
C SER A 354 -20.18 4.47 -5.66
N SER A 355 -20.50 5.53 -4.91
CA SER A 355 -20.32 5.56 -3.45
C SER A 355 -21.11 4.43 -2.78
N LYS A 356 -22.38 4.26 -3.16
CA LYS A 356 -23.22 3.18 -2.61
C LYS A 356 -22.68 1.78 -2.93
N GLY A 357 -22.19 1.58 -4.15
CA GLY A 357 -21.62 0.31 -4.58
C GLY A 357 -20.34 -0.05 -3.82
N GLN A 358 -19.51 0.94 -3.50
CA GLN A 358 -18.32 0.78 -2.67
C GLN A 358 -18.70 0.39 -1.24
N ASP A 359 -19.62 1.12 -0.60
CA ASP A 359 -20.10 0.83 0.77
C ASP A 359 -20.60 -0.62 0.90
N VAL A 360 -21.40 -1.08 -0.07
CA VAL A 360 -21.96 -2.44 -0.07
C VAL A 360 -20.87 -3.48 -0.26
N ALA A 361 -19.93 -3.26 -1.17
CA ALA A 361 -18.82 -4.19 -1.39
C ALA A 361 -17.91 -4.28 -0.15
N GLN A 362 -17.61 -3.14 0.48
CA GLN A 362 -16.84 -3.08 1.71
C GLN A 362 -17.55 -3.79 2.86
N THR A 363 -18.87 -3.62 2.98
CA THR A 363 -19.68 -4.35 3.98
C THR A 363 -19.60 -5.86 3.77
N ILE A 364 -19.70 -6.32 2.52
CA ILE A 364 -19.54 -7.74 2.17
C ILE A 364 -18.14 -8.23 2.55
N PHE A 365 -17.09 -7.46 2.25
CA PHE A 365 -15.71 -7.82 2.59
C PHE A 365 -15.50 -7.92 4.09
N VAL A 366 -15.98 -6.95 4.87
CA VAL A 366 -15.92 -6.99 6.34
C VAL A 366 -16.66 -8.22 6.87
N GLY A 367 -17.82 -8.55 6.31
CA GLY A 367 -18.59 -9.75 6.70
C GLY A 367 -17.84 -11.05 6.42
N VAL A 368 -17.27 -11.20 5.23
CA VAL A 368 -16.49 -12.39 4.84
C VAL A 368 -15.22 -12.52 5.69
N LEU A 369 -14.52 -11.41 5.92
CA LEU A 369 -13.31 -11.38 6.74
C LEU A 369 -13.61 -11.72 8.20
N SER A 370 -14.69 -11.18 8.75
CA SER A 370 -15.14 -11.50 10.11
C SER A 370 -15.50 -12.98 10.25
N LEU A 371 -16.20 -13.55 9.25
CA LEU A 371 -16.51 -14.98 9.22
C LEU A 371 -15.24 -15.84 9.13
N GLY A 372 -14.28 -15.44 8.30
CA GLY A 372 -12.98 -16.11 8.18
C GLY A 372 -12.24 -16.15 9.52
N ILE A 373 -12.17 -15.03 10.23
CA ILE A 373 -11.55 -14.94 11.57
C ILE A 373 -12.27 -15.87 12.55
N ILE A 374 -13.60 -15.88 12.56
CA ILE A 374 -14.38 -16.75 13.47
C ILE A 374 -14.11 -18.22 13.18
N LEU A 375 -14.07 -18.62 11.90
CA LEU A 375 -13.81 -20.01 11.49
C LEU A 375 -12.37 -20.45 11.75
N GLU A 376 -11.40 -19.53 11.76
CA GLU A 376 -10.01 -19.83 12.10
C GLU A 376 -9.80 -20.04 13.61
N ILE A 377 -10.59 -19.34 14.42
CA ILE A 377 -10.53 -19.44 15.90
C ILE A 377 -11.23 -20.71 16.41
N ILE A 378 -12.24 -21.23 15.71
CA ILE A 378 -12.98 -22.46 16.05
C ILE A 378 -12.20 -23.68 15.54
#